data_AF-A0A1G7FJ42-F1
#
_entry.id   AF-A0A1G7FJ42-F1
#
_cell.length_a   1.000
_cell.length_b   1.000
_cell.length_c   1.000
_cell.angle_alpha   90.00
_cell.angle_beta   90.00
_cell.angle_gamma   90.00
#
_symmetry.space_group_name_H-M   'P 1'
#
loop_
_entity.id
_entity.type
_entity.pdbx_description
1 polymer ?
#
loop_
_entity_poly.entity_id
_entity_poly.type
_entity_poly.pdbx_seq_one_letter_code
_entity_poly.pdbx_strand_id
1 'polypeptide(L)'
;MTMKIEGPSRGAPGNRSRRADRAGDAASGLDFERALKGFLTEAPGSGSGTDDIAEAQGVGGLDGLLALQEVGAADDAAQRRQRQTRLIRRGEDMLDRLEEVRLGLLLGAIPKDRLMELASMVRAKREQGPDRQLDALLDEIELRAEVELAKLARAGA
;
A
#
# COMPACT_ATOMS: atom_id res chain seq x y z
N MET A 1 -14.92 -58.84 13.60
CA MET A 1 -15.42 -58.09 12.43
C MET A 1 -14.36 -57.07 12.04
N THR A 2 -13.64 -57.32 10.95
CA THR A 2 -12.57 -56.46 10.45
C THR A 2 -13.16 -55.46 9.46
N MET A 3 -13.17 -54.17 9.83
CA MET A 3 -13.61 -53.11 8.92
C MET A 3 -12.52 -52.82 7.88
N LYS A 4 -12.82 -53.06 6.60
CA LYS A 4 -12.00 -52.61 5.48
C LYS A 4 -12.38 -51.17 5.15
N ILE A 5 -11.42 -50.26 5.20
CA ILE A 5 -11.60 -48.86 4.83
C ILE A 5 -11.10 -48.71 3.39
N GLU A 6 -12.03 -48.48 2.46
CA GLU A 6 -11.71 -48.15 1.07
C GLU A 6 -11.34 -46.67 0.97
N GLY A 7 -10.13 -46.39 0.49
CA GLY A 7 -9.70 -45.05 0.12
C GLY A 7 -10.31 -44.64 -1.22
N PRO A 8 -10.55 -43.33 -1.46
CA PRO A 8 -11.12 -42.87 -2.72
C PRO A 8 -10.23 -43.23 -3.91
N SER A 9 -10.83 -43.82 -4.93
CA SER A 9 -10.15 -44.43 -6.07
C SER A 9 -9.43 -43.41 -6.95
N ARG A 10 -8.36 -43.90 -7.60
CA ARG A 10 -7.52 -43.18 -8.55
C ARG A 10 -8.35 -42.73 -9.76
N GLY A 11 -8.43 -41.42 -9.99
CA GLY A 11 -8.95 -40.83 -11.23
C GLY A 11 -7.97 -41.03 -12.39
N ALA A 12 -8.51 -41.33 -13.57
CA ALA A 12 -7.78 -41.43 -14.83
C ALA A 12 -7.11 -40.10 -15.22
N PRO A 13 -5.99 -40.11 -15.98
CA PRO A 13 -5.28 -38.89 -16.33
C PRO A 13 -6.07 -38.07 -17.36
N GLY A 14 -6.70 -36.99 -16.88
CA GLY A 14 -7.28 -35.94 -17.71
C GLY A 14 -6.21 -35.16 -18.48
N ASN A 15 -6.54 -34.83 -19.72
CA ASN A 15 -5.72 -34.12 -20.70
C ASN A 15 -5.02 -32.89 -20.12
N ARG A 16 -3.68 -32.84 -20.19
CA ARG A 16 -2.89 -31.65 -19.81
C ARG A 16 -3.10 -30.56 -20.86
N SER A 17 -4.06 -29.67 -20.62
CA SER A 17 -4.11 -28.38 -21.31
C SER A 17 -2.80 -27.64 -21.01
N ARG A 18 -1.98 -27.45 -22.04
CA ARG A 18 -0.76 -26.65 -21.98
C ARG A 18 -1.14 -25.28 -21.40
N ARG A 19 -0.60 -24.96 -20.24
CA ARG A 19 -0.64 -23.61 -19.67
C ARG A 19 0.18 -22.74 -20.61
N ALA A 20 -0.50 -22.06 -21.52
CA ALA A 20 0.07 -20.95 -22.25
C ALA A 20 0.59 -19.96 -21.20
N ASP A 21 1.83 -19.54 -21.40
CA ASP A 21 2.50 -18.54 -20.58
C ASP A 21 1.55 -17.36 -20.37
N ARG A 22 1.17 -17.12 -19.11
CA ARG A 22 0.55 -15.86 -18.71
C ARG A 22 1.69 -14.85 -18.66
N ALA A 23 2.12 -14.44 -19.85
CA ALA A 23 3.00 -13.32 -20.05
C ALA A 23 2.22 -12.06 -19.66
N GLY A 24 2.61 -11.49 -18.53
CA GLY A 24 2.67 -10.07 -18.28
C GLY A 24 1.42 -9.25 -18.58
N ASP A 25 0.72 -8.89 -17.51
CA ASP A 25 -0.05 -7.65 -17.37
C ASP A 25 0.89 -6.42 -17.41
N ALA A 26 1.65 -6.31 -18.50
CA ALA A 26 2.65 -5.28 -18.78
C ALA A 26 2.64 -4.87 -20.27
N ALA A 27 1.62 -5.29 -21.02
CA ALA A 27 1.44 -4.99 -22.44
C ALA A 27 0.44 -3.86 -22.70
N SER A 28 -0.40 -3.48 -21.72
CA SER A 28 -1.43 -2.45 -21.91
C SER A 28 -0.85 -1.08 -22.25
N GLY A 29 0.32 -0.73 -21.69
CA GLY A 29 1.01 0.53 -22.00
C GLY A 29 1.64 0.53 -23.40
N LEU A 30 2.25 -0.58 -23.82
CA LEU A 30 2.95 -0.69 -25.10
C LEU A 30 1.99 -0.85 -26.29
N ASP A 31 0.83 -1.49 -26.08
CA ASP A 31 -0.21 -1.63 -27.10
C ASP A 31 -0.96 -0.31 -27.33
N PHE A 32 -1.20 0.46 -26.26
CA PHE A 32 -1.77 1.81 -26.37
C PHE A 32 -0.80 2.77 -27.06
N GLU A 33 0.49 2.74 -26.70
CA GLU A 33 1.52 3.57 -27.32
C GLU A 33 1.69 3.25 -28.83
N ARG A 34 1.61 1.97 -29.21
CA ARG A 34 1.58 1.56 -30.63
C ARG A 34 0.34 2.04 -31.35
N ALA A 35 -0.84 1.92 -30.74
CA ALA A 35 -2.09 2.39 -31.33
C ALA A 35 -2.08 3.93 -31.53
N LEU A 36 -1.58 4.66 -30.54
CA LEU A 36 -1.45 6.12 -30.59
C LEU A 36 -0.41 6.56 -31.64
N LYS A 37 0.73 5.86 -31.72
CA LYS A 37 1.73 6.12 -32.75
C LYS A 37 1.22 5.79 -34.14
N GLY A 38 0.47 4.71 -34.33
CA GLY A 38 -0.16 4.38 -35.61
C GLY A 38 -1.07 5.50 -36.10
N PHE A 39 -1.93 6.02 -35.21
CA PHE A 39 -2.84 7.13 -35.50
C PHE A 39 -2.11 8.45 -35.83
N LEU A 40 -1.03 8.77 -35.11
CA LEU A 40 -0.23 9.98 -35.36
C LEU A 40 0.64 9.91 -36.63
N THR A 41 1.01 8.71 -37.07
CA THR A 41 1.84 8.50 -38.26
C THR A 41 1.00 8.36 -39.55
N GLU A 42 -0.29 8.04 -39.43
CA GLU A 42 -1.28 8.05 -40.53
C GLU A 42 -1.94 9.43 -40.75
N ALA A 43 -1.24 10.53 -40.44
CA ALA A 43 -1.62 11.84 -40.99
C ALA A 43 -1.44 11.81 -42.53
N PRO A 44 -2.49 12.07 -43.33
CA PRO A 44 -2.42 11.85 -44.77
C PRO A 44 -1.54 12.93 -45.43
N GLY A 45 -0.43 12.49 -46.02
CA GLY A 45 0.21 13.26 -47.08
C GLY A 45 -0.71 13.28 -48.31
N SER A 46 -0.90 14.48 -48.89
CA SER A 46 -1.35 14.72 -50.28
C SER A 46 -2.25 13.66 -50.90
N GLY A 47 -3.56 13.75 -50.67
CA GLY A 47 -4.57 13.02 -51.41
C GLY A 47 -5.85 13.84 -51.48
N SER A 48 -6.24 14.23 -52.70
CA SER A 48 -7.47 14.96 -53.01
C SER A 48 -8.70 14.22 -52.46
N GLY A 49 -9.50 14.89 -51.64
CA GLY A 49 -10.78 14.39 -51.15
C GLY A 49 -11.26 15.19 -49.94
N THR A 50 -12.09 16.20 -50.18
CA THR A 50 -12.79 16.96 -49.14
C THR A 50 -13.91 16.12 -48.56
N ASP A 51 -13.74 15.53 -47.37
CA ASP A 51 -14.88 15.25 -46.47
C ASP A 51 -14.54 14.96 -44.98
N ASP A 52 -13.28 14.72 -44.59
CA ASP A 52 -12.98 14.28 -43.21
C ASP A 52 -12.32 15.36 -42.31
N ILE A 53 -12.94 16.54 -42.18
CA ILE A 53 -12.44 17.61 -41.27
C ILE A 53 -13.06 17.55 -39.86
N ALA A 54 -14.04 16.69 -39.62
CA ALA A 54 -14.75 16.65 -38.33
C ALA A 54 -14.04 15.85 -37.22
N GLU A 55 -13.10 14.95 -37.53
CA GLU A 55 -12.57 13.98 -36.54
C GLU A 55 -11.22 14.38 -35.93
N ALA A 56 -10.48 15.30 -36.54
CA ALA A 56 -9.18 15.78 -36.03
C ALA A 56 -9.29 16.78 -34.85
N GLN A 57 -10.50 17.24 -34.50
CA GLN A 57 -10.75 18.17 -33.38
C GLN A 57 -10.81 17.47 -32.01
N GLY A 58 -10.91 16.13 -31.96
CA GLY A 58 -11.01 15.38 -30.71
C GLY A 58 -9.68 15.18 -29.98
N VAL A 59 -8.55 15.20 -30.70
CA VAL A 59 -7.24 14.75 -30.19
C VAL A 59 -6.50 15.87 -29.45
N GLY A 60 -6.61 17.13 -29.89
CA GLY A 60 -6.05 18.28 -29.18
C GLY A 60 -6.71 18.58 -27.83
N GLY A 61 -7.97 18.15 -27.64
CA GLY A 61 -8.65 18.23 -26.35
C GLY A 61 -8.18 17.17 -25.34
N LEU A 62 -7.73 16.01 -25.83
CA LEU A 62 -7.25 14.91 -24.97
C LEU A 62 -5.88 15.21 -24.37
N ASP A 63 -4.96 15.84 -25.11
CA ASP A 63 -3.67 16.28 -24.57
C ASP A 63 -3.84 17.31 -23.44
N GLY A 64 -4.82 18.21 -23.54
CA GLY A 64 -5.16 19.14 -22.47
C GLY A 64 -5.72 18.45 -21.22
N LEU A 65 -6.50 17.38 -21.40
CA LEU A 65 -7.02 16.57 -20.29
C LEU A 65 -5.95 15.67 -19.67
N LEU A 66 -5.02 15.12 -20.46
CA LEU A 66 -3.87 14.36 -19.98
C LEU A 66 -2.90 15.25 -19.20
N ALA A 67 -2.62 16.46 -19.68
CA ALA A 67 -1.80 17.44 -18.95
C ALA A 67 -2.46 17.85 -17.62
N LEU A 68 -3.77 18.04 -17.59
CA LEU A 68 -4.50 18.34 -16.35
C LEU A 68 -4.52 17.13 -15.38
N GLN A 69 -4.63 15.92 -15.91
CA GLN A 69 -4.59 14.68 -15.12
C GLN A 69 -3.18 14.40 -14.56
N GLU A 70 -2.13 14.75 -15.30
CA GLU A 70 -0.75 14.63 -14.86
C GLU A 70 -0.43 15.61 -13.72
N VAL A 71 -0.96 16.84 -13.77
CA VAL A 71 -0.86 17.81 -12.67
C VAL A 71 -1.54 17.27 -11.39
N GLY A 72 -2.75 16.71 -11.51
CA GLY A 72 -3.43 16.08 -10.36
C GLY A 72 -2.68 14.86 -9.81
N ALA A 73 -2.09 14.03 -10.68
CA ALA A 73 -1.30 12.87 -10.28
C ALA A 73 0.03 13.26 -9.58
N ALA A 74 0.63 14.38 -9.99
CA ALA A 74 1.84 14.93 -9.35
C ALA A 74 1.56 15.44 -7.93
N ASP A 75 0.43 16.13 -7.74
CA ASP A 75 -0.03 16.58 -6.42
C ASP A 75 -0.35 15.40 -5.50
N ASP A 76 -1.02 14.37 -6.01
CA ASP A 76 -1.30 13.14 -5.27
C ASP A 76 0.00 12.40 -4.89
N ALA A 77 1.01 12.39 -5.76
CA ALA A 77 2.32 11.81 -5.46
C ALA A 77 3.05 12.60 -4.35
N ALA A 78 2.98 13.94 -4.37
CA ALA A 78 3.57 14.78 -3.34
C ALA A 78 2.89 14.57 -1.98
N GLN A 79 1.55 14.54 -1.95
CA GLN A 79 0.78 14.27 -0.73
C GLN A 79 1.07 12.86 -0.16
N ARG A 80 1.14 11.84 -1.02
CA ARG A 80 1.53 10.48 -0.60
C ARG A 80 2.92 10.44 0.01
N ARG A 81 3.91 11.10 -0.60
CA ARG A 81 5.27 11.21 -0.05
C ARG A 81 5.28 11.91 1.30
N GLN A 82 4.60 13.06 1.42
CA GLN A 82 4.52 13.79 2.68
C GLN A 82 3.88 12.94 3.79
N ARG A 83 2.81 12.22 3.47
CA ARG A 83 2.15 11.28 4.39
C ARG A 83 3.11 10.17 4.82
N GLN A 84 3.82 9.56 3.88
CA GLN A 84 4.80 8.51 4.15
C GLN A 84 5.92 9.02 5.07
N THR A 85 6.51 10.18 4.78
CA THR A 85 7.54 10.78 5.63
C THR A 85 7.04 11.05 7.04
N ARG A 86 5.80 11.54 7.19
CA ARG A 86 5.19 11.77 8.51
C ARG A 86 5.00 10.46 9.30
N LEU A 87 4.58 9.38 8.63
CA LEU A 87 4.42 8.07 9.26
C LEU A 87 5.77 7.46 9.67
N ILE A 88 6.80 7.59 8.83
CA ILE A 88 8.15 7.12 9.15
C ILE A 88 8.70 7.85 10.37
N ARG A 89 8.64 9.19 10.39
CA ARG A 89 9.09 10.00 11.53
C ARG A 89 8.37 9.61 12.82
N ARG A 90 7.05 9.44 12.77
CA ARG A 90 6.27 8.96 13.92
C ARG A 90 6.73 7.57 14.40
N GLY A 91 7.10 6.68 13.46
CA GLY A 91 7.65 5.37 13.78
C GLY A 91 9.00 5.47 14.47
N GLU A 92 9.90 6.31 13.94
CA GLU A 92 11.21 6.61 14.54
C GLU A 92 11.06 7.17 15.96
N ASP A 93 10.22 8.19 16.16
CA ASP A 93 9.94 8.78 17.47
C ASP A 93 9.44 7.73 18.48
N MET A 94 8.62 6.77 18.02
CA MET A 94 8.10 5.71 18.87
C MET A 94 9.16 4.69 19.26
N LEU A 95 10.04 4.32 18.32
CA LEU A 95 11.17 3.45 18.58
C LEU A 95 12.14 4.08 19.58
N ASP A 96 12.39 5.37 19.47
CA ASP A 96 13.23 6.11 20.42
C ASP A 96 12.66 6.06 21.84
N ARG A 97 11.34 6.26 22.01
CA ARG A 97 10.71 6.13 23.34
C ARG A 97 10.73 4.71 23.88
N LEU A 98 10.58 3.70 23.02
CA LEU A 98 10.72 2.30 23.44
C LEU A 98 12.15 2.01 23.92
N GLU A 99 13.17 2.57 23.26
CA GLU A 99 14.56 2.42 23.68
C GLU A 99 14.84 3.14 25.01
N GLU A 100 14.29 4.34 25.22
CA GLU A 100 14.39 5.04 26.52
C GLU A 100 13.74 4.22 27.65
N VAL A 101 12.58 3.61 27.41
CA VAL A 101 11.93 2.70 28.36
C VAL A 101 12.83 1.49 28.64
N ARG A 102 13.39 0.89 27.58
CA ARG A 102 14.31 -0.25 27.71
C ARG A 102 15.54 0.10 28.54
N LEU A 103 16.19 1.24 28.28
CA LEU A 103 17.34 1.71 29.04
C LEU A 103 17.00 1.93 30.51
N GLY A 104 15.86 2.55 30.81
CA GLY A 104 15.37 2.69 32.18
C GLY A 104 15.23 1.34 32.88
N LEU A 105 14.57 0.38 32.21
CA LEU A 105 14.37 -0.97 32.75
C LEU A 105 15.70 -1.69 33.01
N LEU A 106 16.68 -1.54 32.12
CA LEU A 106 18.03 -2.11 32.32
C LEU A 106 18.77 -1.48 33.51
N LEU A 107 18.50 -0.20 33.78
CA LEU A 107 19.01 0.50 34.97
C LEU A 107 18.19 0.19 36.24
N GLY A 108 17.16 -0.65 36.15
CA GLY A 108 16.32 -1.06 37.28
C GLY A 108 15.24 -0.05 37.66
N ALA A 109 14.96 0.94 36.81
CA ALA A 109 13.93 1.95 37.05
C ALA A 109 12.86 1.91 35.95
N ILE A 110 11.59 2.07 36.31
CA ILE A 110 10.51 2.19 35.31
C ILE A 110 10.27 3.68 35.04
N PRO A 111 10.60 4.20 33.84
CA PRO A 111 10.48 5.62 33.55
C PRO A 111 9.01 5.99 33.27
N LYS A 112 8.29 6.39 34.34
CA LYS A 112 6.84 6.71 34.30
C LYS A 112 6.50 7.75 33.22
N ASP A 113 7.26 8.84 33.15
CA ASP A 113 6.99 9.92 32.20
C ASP A 113 7.10 9.43 30.75
N ARG A 114 8.09 8.58 30.45
CA ARG A 114 8.27 7.97 29.12
C ARG A 114 7.17 6.99 28.77
N LEU A 115 6.69 6.22 29.74
CA LEU A 115 5.51 5.35 29.54
C LEU A 115 4.25 6.16 29.25
N MET A 116 4.05 7.30 29.92
CA MET A 116 2.92 8.21 29.64
C MET A 116 3.01 8.80 28.23
N GLU A 117 4.19 9.26 27.83
CA GLU A 117 4.44 9.76 26.47
C GLU A 117 4.16 8.66 25.43
N LEU A 118 4.70 7.46 25.61
CA LEU A 118 4.49 6.32 24.73
C LEU A 118 3.00 5.97 24.60
N ALA A 119 2.27 5.86 25.72
CA ALA A 119 0.85 5.56 25.72
C ALA A 119 0.05 6.65 24.96
N SER A 120 0.39 7.93 25.14
CA SER A 120 -0.25 9.04 24.44
C SER A 120 -0.01 8.98 22.92
N MET A 121 1.21 8.61 22.50
CA MET A 121 1.56 8.48 21.09
C MET A 121 0.84 7.32 20.42
N VAL A 122 0.73 6.17 21.10
CA VAL A 122 0.06 4.99 20.56
C VAL A 122 -1.45 5.19 20.46
N ARG A 123 -2.05 5.93 21.41
CA ARG A 123 -3.47 6.35 21.41
C ARG A 123 -3.82 7.34 20.31
N ALA A 124 -2.88 8.20 19.92
CA ALA A 124 -3.15 9.24 18.93
C ALA A 124 -3.68 8.61 17.63
N LYS A 125 -4.84 9.12 17.15
CA LYS A 125 -5.64 8.57 16.05
C LYS A 125 -4.77 7.98 14.94
N ARG A 126 -4.84 6.65 14.80
CA ARG A 126 -4.05 5.90 13.82
C ARG A 126 -4.68 6.06 12.45
N GLU A 127 -3.85 6.36 11.46
CA GLU A 127 -4.25 6.19 10.06
C GLU A 127 -4.26 4.68 9.80
N GLN A 128 -5.44 4.07 9.68
CA GLN A 128 -5.58 2.63 9.43
C GLN A 128 -4.72 2.25 8.22
N GLY A 129 -3.71 1.43 8.48
CA GLY A 129 -2.81 0.91 7.46
C GLY A 129 -3.33 -0.41 6.89
N PRO A 130 -2.76 -0.88 5.77
CA PRO A 130 -3.09 -2.20 5.25
C PRO A 130 -2.52 -3.36 6.11
N ASP A 131 -1.58 -3.07 7.01
CA ASP A 131 -0.86 -4.07 7.81
C ASP A 131 -1.54 -4.33 9.15
N ARG A 132 -2.29 -5.44 9.20
CA ARG A 132 -2.98 -5.90 10.42
C ARG A 132 -2.03 -6.38 11.52
N GLN A 133 -0.83 -6.84 11.18
CA GLN A 133 0.13 -7.32 12.18
C GLN A 133 0.71 -6.14 12.95
N LEU A 134 1.03 -5.06 12.24
CA LEU A 134 1.46 -3.81 12.86
C LEU A 134 0.38 -3.24 13.80
N ASP A 135 -0.88 -3.20 13.36
CA ASP A 135 -1.98 -2.72 14.19
C ASP A 135 -2.11 -3.53 15.50
N ALA A 136 -2.04 -4.87 15.40
CA ALA A 136 -2.10 -5.75 16.57
C ALA A 136 -0.90 -5.55 17.52
N LEU A 137 0.31 -5.35 16.97
CA LEU A 137 1.50 -5.07 17.77
C LEU A 137 1.37 -3.74 18.52
N LEU A 138 0.88 -2.71 17.86
CA LEU A 138 0.64 -1.41 18.48
C LEU A 138 -0.42 -1.49 19.59
N ASP A 139 -1.45 -2.31 19.42
CA ASP A 139 -2.46 -2.57 20.47
C ASP A 139 -1.85 -3.29 21.68
N GLU A 140 -0.95 -4.26 21.46
CA GLU A 140 -0.22 -4.91 22.56
C GLU A 140 0.67 -3.91 23.31
N ILE A 141 1.37 -3.03 22.58
CA ILE A 141 2.21 -1.98 23.18
C ILE A 141 1.34 -1.06 24.04
N GLU A 142 0.19 -0.61 23.53
CA GLU A 142 -0.75 0.23 24.29
C GLU A 142 -1.21 -0.46 25.58
N LEU A 143 -1.70 -1.69 25.46
CA LEU A 143 -2.20 -2.46 26.60
C LEU A 143 -1.12 -2.62 27.67
N ARG A 144 0.10 -2.97 27.27
CA ARG A 144 1.22 -3.15 28.22
C ARG A 144 1.60 -1.83 28.88
N ALA A 145 1.70 -0.73 28.12
CA ALA A 145 2.02 0.58 28.66
C ALA A 145 0.99 1.02 29.72
N GLU A 146 -0.30 0.84 29.44
CA GLU A 146 -1.39 1.17 30.37
C GLU A 146 -1.35 0.31 31.64
N VAL A 147 -1.10 -1.00 31.50
CA VAL A 147 -0.95 -1.90 32.63
C VAL A 147 0.23 -1.49 33.51
N GLU A 148 1.37 -1.15 32.92
CA GLU A 148 2.54 -0.68 33.67
C GLU A 148 2.27 0.66 34.38
N LEU A 149 1.61 1.61 33.72
CA LEU A 149 1.19 2.86 34.34
C LEU A 149 0.23 2.61 35.52
N ALA A 150 -0.72 1.68 35.38
CA ALA A 150 -1.64 1.31 36.46
C ALA A 150 -0.92 0.63 37.64
N LYS A 151 0.08 -0.21 37.37
CA LYS A 151 0.93 -0.82 38.41
C LYS A 151 1.68 0.25 39.20
N LEU A 152 2.30 1.21 38.50
CA LEU A 152 3.01 2.32 39.13
C LEU A 152 2.08 3.22 39.95
N ALA A 153 0.87 3.49 39.45
CA ALA A 153 -0.13 4.28 40.17
C ALA A 153 -0.57 3.59 41.48
N ARG A 154 -0.65 2.26 41.51
CA ARG A 154 -0.96 1.49 42.72
C ARG A 154 0.21 1.38 43.68
N ALA A 155 1.45 1.28 43.18
CA ALA A 155 2.64 1.18 44.01
C ALA A 155 3.03 2.52 44.66
N GLY A 156 2.63 3.64 44.06
CA GLY A 156 2.82 4.99 44.61
C GLY A 156 1.67 5.52 45.47
N ALA A 157 0.62 4.71 45.71
CA ALA A 157 -0.48 4.98 46.64
C ALA A 157 -0.27 4.19 47.93
#